data_AF-A0A7E4W9X5-F1
#
_entry.id   AF-A0A7E4W9X5-F1
#
_cell.length_a   1.000
_cell.length_b   1.000
_cell.length_c   1.000
_cell.angle_alpha   90.00
_cell.angle_beta   90.00
_cell.angle_gamma   90.00
#
_symmetry.space_group_name_H-M   'P 1'
#
loop_
_entity.id
_entity.type
_entity.pdbx_description
1 polymer ?
#
loop_
_entity_poly.entity_id
_entity_poly.type
_entity_poly.pdbx_seq_one_letter_code
_entity_poly.pdbx_strand_id
1 'polypeptide(L)'
;MVFPLLLLNSNERTRLIEVAGIGNFVVFMVALGVAVFDSYEYMITKSSITPLLATKSIMASVAPLVGAISMALTALLHLWAWVFIKDQHLRHTRWKTSAILEGVYISIIAIVITFACIGLHGFYWLNFKRNLAHGMFEAMAKANKSTELVSHLHDIQMDYTCCGVTGISDYFNASEINYPNVDNPFVDSDWTGCDSGYCYIPFSCCRAEVYDCTPWAAVLRDKYNLVEDSYVDEMYHQAGCVSVLGTRHSGLAQFIISGCLFLLQLAILALTMLVSTSTFVLEKVGAEEDCIVPSWILPILSSTPNVVVEHTYRCFATGNDFDRETLTKAVFRDRERLRQRTTMLHQMRRKQTSYKTQSSKSN
;
A
#
# COMPACT_ATOMS: atom_id res chain seq x y z
N MET A 1 17.69 18.68 19.90
CA MET A 1 16.85 17.76 20.68
C MET A 1 17.69 16.65 21.27
N VAL A 2 17.50 16.39 22.56
CA VAL A 2 17.97 15.18 23.25
C VAL A 2 17.07 14.04 22.78
N PHE A 3 17.67 12.98 22.24
CA PHE A 3 16.92 11.85 21.69
C PHE A 3 16.11 11.15 22.80
N PRO A 4 14.94 10.55 22.48
CA PRO A 4 14.22 9.71 23.43
C PRO A 4 15.04 8.45 23.66
N LEU A 5 15.87 8.50 24.70
CA LEU A 5 16.52 7.33 25.29
C LEU A 5 15.54 6.73 26.30
N LEU A 6 15.25 5.46 26.13
CA LEU A 6 14.49 4.68 27.09
C LEU A 6 15.46 3.82 27.87
N LEU A 7 15.35 3.85 29.20
CA LEU A 7 16.07 2.95 30.07
C LEU A 7 15.22 1.70 30.21
N LEU A 8 15.81 0.55 29.86
CA LEU A 8 15.12 -0.73 29.94
C LEU A 8 15.83 -1.60 30.96
N ASN A 9 15.07 -2.22 31.85
CA ASN A 9 15.52 -3.34 32.68
C ASN A 9 15.23 -4.69 31.97
N SER A 10 15.64 -5.80 32.60
CA SER A 10 15.47 -7.16 32.05
C SER A 10 14.01 -7.50 31.77
N ASN A 11 13.13 -7.22 32.73
CA ASN A 11 11.69 -7.50 32.62
C ASN A 11 11.03 -6.70 31.49
N GLU A 12 11.39 -5.44 31.33
CA GLU A 12 10.88 -4.58 30.25
C GLU A 12 11.32 -5.07 28.87
N ARG A 13 12.59 -5.47 28.72
CA ARG A 13 13.09 -6.06 27.46
C ARG A 13 12.30 -7.32 27.09
N THR A 14 12.11 -8.22 28.05
CA THR A 14 11.38 -9.47 27.85
C THR A 14 9.92 -9.21 27.47
N ARG A 15 9.24 -8.28 28.14
CA ARG A 15 7.87 -7.89 27.78
C ARG A 15 7.80 -7.27 26.38
N LEU A 16 8.73 -6.39 26.03
CA LEU A 16 8.76 -5.75 24.71
C LEU A 16 8.93 -6.78 23.58
N ILE A 17 9.82 -7.77 23.76
CA ILE A 17 10.01 -8.81 22.73
C ILE A 17 8.84 -9.78 22.63
N GLU A 18 8.17 -10.08 23.75
CA GLU A 18 6.92 -10.86 23.74
C GLU A 18 5.80 -10.12 23.01
N VAL A 19 5.61 -8.83 23.30
CA VAL A 19 4.64 -7.97 22.61
C VAL A 19 4.99 -7.86 21.13
N ALA A 20 6.27 -7.68 20.78
CA ALA A 20 6.71 -7.68 19.38
C ALA A 20 6.44 -9.02 18.70
N GLY A 21 6.67 -10.15 19.39
CA GLY A 21 6.35 -11.48 18.90
C GLY A 21 4.85 -11.67 18.63
N ILE A 22 3.99 -11.29 19.58
CA ILE A 22 2.53 -11.31 19.39
C ILE A 22 2.13 -10.40 18.23
N GLY A 23 2.71 -9.21 18.14
CA GLY A 23 2.47 -8.27 17.05
C GLY A 23 2.81 -8.87 15.69
N ASN A 24 3.97 -9.54 15.55
CA ASN A 24 4.34 -10.24 14.32
C ASN A 24 3.30 -11.31 13.93
N PHE A 25 2.80 -12.09 14.89
CA PHE A 25 1.76 -13.08 14.62
C PHE A 25 0.44 -12.44 14.16
N VAL A 26 0.03 -11.33 14.78
CA VAL A 26 -1.17 -10.58 14.36
C VAL A 26 -0.99 -10.03 12.94
N VAL A 27 0.17 -9.45 12.62
CA VAL A 27 0.47 -8.97 11.26
C VAL A 27 0.43 -10.12 10.26
N PHE A 28 0.99 -11.29 10.60
CA PHE A 28 0.91 -12.48 9.76
C PHE A 28 -0.55 -12.84 9.43
N MET A 29 -1.43 -12.93 10.44
CA MET A 29 -2.83 -13.29 10.25
C MET A 29 -3.58 -12.27 9.38
N VAL A 30 -3.37 -10.98 9.62
CA VAL A 30 -4.01 -9.91 8.85
C VAL A 30 -3.49 -9.88 7.42
N ALA A 31 -2.18 -9.96 7.21
CA ALA A 31 -1.57 -10.00 5.88
C ALA A 31 -2.05 -11.21 5.07
N LEU A 32 -2.15 -12.39 5.70
CA LEU A 32 -2.72 -13.58 5.07
C LEU A 32 -4.18 -13.38 4.68
N GLY A 33 -4.98 -12.78 5.57
CA GLY A 33 -6.38 -12.45 5.28
C GLY A 33 -6.54 -11.51 4.09
N VAL A 34 -5.72 -10.45 4.01
CA VAL A 34 -5.68 -9.54 2.85
C VAL A 34 -5.26 -10.29 1.59
N ALA A 35 -4.24 -11.15 1.66
CA ALA A 35 -3.79 -11.94 0.51
C ALA A 35 -4.88 -12.87 -0.04
N VAL A 36 -5.65 -13.53 0.84
CA VAL A 36 -6.79 -14.37 0.45
C VAL A 36 -7.89 -13.52 -0.17
N PHE A 37 -8.20 -12.36 0.41
CA PHE A 37 -9.22 -11.46 -0.10
C PHE A 37 -8.85 -10.92 -1.49
N ASP A 38 -7.61 -10.46 -1.68
CA ASP A 38 -7.12 -9.97 -2.96
C ASP A 38 -7.08 -11.07 -4.03
N SER A 39 -6.77 -12.31 -3.62
CA SER A 39 -6.84 -13.48 -4.50
C SER A 39 -8.29 -13.76 -4.94
N TYR A 40 -9.23 -13.71 -4.00
CA TYR A 40 -10.66 -13.89 -4.28
C TYR A 40 -11.19 -12.81 -5.20
N GLU A 41 -10.86 -11.55 -4.91
CA GLU A 41 -11.22 -10.40 -5.75
C GLU A 41 -10.67 -10.58 -7.17
N TYR A 42 -9.39 -10.91 -7.31
CA TYR A 42 -8.79 -11.19 -8.61
C TYR A 42 -9.54 -12.31 -9.34
N MET A 43 -9.86 -13.41 -8.66
CA MET A 43 -10.54 -14.56 -9.28
C MET A 43 -11.94 -14.20 -9.79
N ILE A 44 -12.70 -13.37 -9.06
CA ILE A 44 -14.00 -12.88 -9.51
C ILE A 44 -13.85 -11.88 -10.66
N THR A 45 -12.90 -10.96 -10.56
CA THR A 45 -12.77 -9.91 -11.58
C THR A 45 -12.13 -10.42 -12.88
N LYS A 46 -11.34 -11.50 -12.83
CA LYS A 46 -10.50 -11.96 -13.94
C LYS A 46 -11.27 -12.26 -15.23
N SER A 47 -12.46 -12.85 -15.15
CA SER A 47 -13.21 -13.28 -16.33
C SER A 47 -13.83 -12.12 -17.11
N SER A 48 -14.27 -11.06 -16.42
CA SER A 48 -15.14 -10.06 -17.04
C SER A 48 -14.66 -8.61 -16.80
N ILE A 49 -14.20 -8.28 -15.58
CA ILE A 49 -13.81 -6.91 -15.22
C ILE A 49 -12.35 -6.62 -15.59
N THR A 50 -11.44 -7.55 -15.34
CA THR A 50 -9.99 -7.41 -15.60
C THR A 50 -9.69 -7.08 -17.08
N PRO A 51 -10.32 -7.73 -18.08
CA PRO A 51 -10.12 -7.38 -19.48
C PRO A 51 -10.53 -5.93 -19.80
N LEU A 52 -11.65 -5.47 -19.25
CA LEU A 52 -12.11 -4.08 -19.43
C LEU A 52 -11.20 -3.06 -18.75
N LEU A 53 -10.70 -3.35 -17.54
CA LEU A 53 -9.72 -2.49 -16.88
C LEU A 53 -8.41 -2.40 -17.65
N ALA A 54 -8.00 -3.51 -18.29
CA ALA A 54 -6.75 -3.63 -19.01
C ALA A 54 -6.69 -2.76 -20.28
N THR A 55 -7.85 -2.36 -20.83
CA THR A 55 -7.88 -1.49 -22.02
C THR A 55 -7.21 -0.15 -21.78
N LYS A 56 -7.43 0.43 -20.59
CA LYS A 56 -6.80 1.70 -20.19
C LYS A 56 -5.51 1.50 -19.40
N SER A 57 -5.48 0.52 -18.51
CA SER A 57 -4.37 0.34 -17.59
C SER A 57 -4.19 -1.12 -17.18
N ILE A 58 -3.14 -1.75 -17.70
CA ILE A 58 -2.69 -3.08 -17.26
C ILE A 58 -2.43 -3.08 -15.75
N MET A 59 -1.90 -1.98 -15.20
CA MET A 59 -1.63 -1.91 -13.76
C MET A 59 -2.91 -2.03 -12.92
N ALA A 60 -4.01 -1.41 -13.36
CA ALA A 60 -5.29 -1.54 -12.66
C ALA A 60 -5.88 -2.95 -12.77
N SER A 61 -5.65 -3.65 -13.89
CA SER A 61 -6.18 -5.00 -14.09
C SER A 61 -5.43 -6.06 -13.26
N VAL A 62 -4.13 -5.88 -13.03
CA VAL A 62 -3.30 -6.82 -12.25
C VAL A 62 -3.11 -6.44 -10.78
N ALA A 63 -3.59 -5.25 -10.36
CA ALA A 63 -3.36 -4.76 -9.00
C ALA A 63 -3.80 -5.73 -7.89
N PRO A 64 -4.99 -6.36 -7.94
CA PRO A 64 -5.39 -7.35 -6.93
C PRO A 64 -4.44 -8.56 -6.87
N LEU A 65 -3.99 -9.07 -8.02
CA LEU A 65 -3.04 -10.21 -8.05
C LEU A 65 -1.68 -9.84 -7.44
N VAL A 66 -1.14 -8.67 -7.81
CA VAL A 66 0.14 -8.19 -7.27
C VAL A 66 0.01 -7.88 -5.77
N GLY A 67 -1.13 -7.34 -5.34
CA GLY A 67 -1.49 -7.16 -3.93
C GLY A 67 -1.47 -8.48 -3.16
N ALA A 68 -2.17 -9.50 -3.68
CA ALA A 68 -2.22 -10.83 -3.09
C ALA A 68 -0.83 -11.45 -2.89
N ILE A 69 0.03 -11.40 -3.93
CA ILE A 69 1.40 -11.93 -3.86
C ILE A 69 2.23 -11.15 -2.82
N SER A 70 2.13 -9.81 -2.82
CA SER A 70 2.88 -8.95 -1.90
C SER A 70 2.48 -9.20 -0.44
N MET A 71 1.19 -9.38 -0.18
CA MET A 71 0.65 -9.64 1.16
C MET A 71 0.96 -11.06 1.63
N ALA A 72 0.96 -12.05 0.74
CA ALA A 72 1.41 -13.40 1.06
C ALA A 72 2.89 -13.43 1.46
N LEU A 73 3.76 -12.72 0.71
CA LEU A 73 5.18 -12.59 1.07
C LEU A 73 5.36 -11.88 2.41
N THR A 74 4.61 -10.79 2.65
CA THR A 74 4.59 -10.08 3.93
C THR A 74 4.18 -11.01 5.08
N ALA A 75 3.15 -11.82 4.88
CA ALA A 75 2.69 -12.80 5.86
C ALA A 75 3.80 -13.82 6.19
N LEU A 76 4.46 -14.39 5.18
CA LEU A 76 5.55 -15.34 5.37
C LEU A 76 6.74 -14.75 6.13
N LEU A 77 7.11 -13.50 5.84
CA LEU A 77 8.18 -12.80 6.57
C LEU A 77 7.84 -12.63 8.05
N HIS A 78 6.61 -12.23 8.37
CA HIS A 78 6.17 -12.08 9.77
C HIS A 78 5.97 -13.41 10.49
N LEU A 79 5.52 -14.46 9.79
CA LEU A 79 5.49 -15.82 10.33
C LEU A 79 6.90 -16.28 10.70
N TRP A 80 7.86 -16.06 9.80
CA TRP A 80 9.25 -16.42 10.05
C TRP A 80 9.84 -15.65 11.24
N ALA A 81 9.62 -14.33 11.31
CA ALA A 81 10.02 -13.52 12.45
C ALA A 81 9.40 -14.01 13.78
N TRP A 82 8.11 -14.38 13.77
CA TRP A 82 7.44 -14.93 14.95
C TRP A 82 7.99 -16.29 15.39
N VAL A 83 8.13 -17.24 14.47
CA VAL A 83 8.71 -18.57 14.75
C VAL A 83 10.11 -18.41 15.32
N PHE A 84 10.90 -17.51 14.73
CA PHE A 84 12.26 -17.25 15.16
C PHE A 84 12.33 -16.64 16.58
N ILE A 85 11.49 -15.63 16.89
CA ILE A 85 11.39 -15.08 18.24
C ILE A 85 10.99 -16.17 19.26
N LYS A 86 10.02 -17.03 18.90
CA LYS A 86 9.59 -18.13 19.77
C LYS A 86 10.67 -19.18 19.98
N ASP A 87 11.41 -19.55 18.93
CA ASP A 87 12.51 -20.52 19.04
C ASP A 87 13.64 -20.00 19.94
N GLN A 88 14.01 -18.73 19.79
CA GLN A 88 15.00 -18.08 20.66
C GLN A 88 14.55 -18.07 22.13
N HIS A 89 13.28 -17.75 22.40
CA HIS A 89 12.73 -17.75 23.76
C HIS A 89 12.76 -19.13 24.41
N LEU A 90 12.57 -20.21 23.64
CA LEU A 90 12.53 -21.57 24.17
C LEU A 90 13.92 -22.19 24.37
N ARG A 91 14.89 -21.87 23.51
CA ARG A 91 16.20 -22.54 23.49
C ARG A 91 17.31 -21.81 24.24
N HIS A 92 17.16 -20.50 24.44
CA HIS A 92 18.23 -19.68 24.98
C HIS A 92 17.77 -18.89 26.20
N THR A 93 18.59 -18.92 27.25
CA THR A 93 18.41 -18.05 28.42
C THR A 93 18.73 -16.58 28.09
N ARG A 94 19.61 -16.36 27.10
CA ARG A 94 20.02 -15.02 26.63
C ARG A 94 19.64 -14.80 25.17
N TRP A 95 19.09 -13.63 24.88
CA TRP A 95 18.78 -13.22 23.51
C TRP A 95 20.07 -12.83 22.77
N LYS A 96 20.32 -13.47 21.63
CA LYS A 96 21.45 -13.11 20.76
C LYS A 96 21.14 -11.82 19.99
N THR A 97 22.04 -10.84 20.03
CA THR A 97 21.84 -9.58 19.30
C THR A 97 21.73 -9.79 17.78
N SER A 98 22.49 -10.74 17.23
CA SER A 98 22.41 -11.10 15.81
C SER A 98 21.02 -11.57 15.40
N ALA A 99 20.36 -12.32 16.28
CA ALA A 99 19.02 -12.83 16.08
C ALA A 99 17.99 -11.68 16.03
N ILE A 100 18.07 -10.73 16.97
CA ILE A 100 17.14 -9.59 16.99
C ILE A 100 17.35 -8.68 15.77
N LEU A 101 18.61 -8.47 15.36
CA LEU A 101 18.94 -7.71 14.15
C LEU A 101 18.35 -8.33 12.88
N GLU A 102 18.37 -9.65 12.76
CA GLU A 102 17.71 -10.38 11.67
C GLU A 102 16.19 -10.07 11.65
N GLY A 103 15.54 -10.14 12.82
CA GLY A 103 14.15 -9.68 13.03
C GLY A 103 13.87 -8.26 12.52
N VAL A 104 14.78 -7.33 12.79
CA VAL A 104 14.70 -5.94 12.32
C VAL A 104 14.77 -5.87 10.80
N TYR A 105 15.72 -6.56 10.16
CA TYR A 105 15.87 -6.52 8.70
C TYR A 105 14.65 -7.12 7.98
N ILE A 106 14.13 -8.25 8.47
CA ILE A 106 12.90 -8.86 7.95
C ILE A 106 11.73 -7.87 8.00
N SER A 107 11.56 -7.21 9.16
CA SER A 107 10.49 -6.24 9.37
C SER A 107 10.61 -5.06 8.39
N ILE A 108 11.83 -4.56 8.16
CA ILE A 108 12.08 -3.49 7.18
C ILE A 108 11.69 -3.92 5.77
N ILE A 109 12.08 -5.13 5.35
CA ILE A 109 11.71 -5.67 4.02
C ILE A 109 10.19 -5.79 3.89
N ALA A 110 9.51 -6.34 4.91
CA ALA A 110 8.06 -6.46 4.94
C ALA A 110 7.35 -5.11 4.85
N ILE A 111 7.86 -4.09 5.54
CA ILE A 111 7.36 -2.71 5.49
C ILE A 111 7.47 -2.11 4.08
N VAL A 112 8.60 -2.33 3.39
CA VAL A 112 8.80 -1.83 2.02
C VAL A 112 7.80 -2.48 1.05
N ILE A 113 7.61 -3.81 1.16
CA ILE A 113 6.62 -4.54 0.35
C ILE A 113 5.20 -4.02 0.63
N THR A 114 4.85 -3.87 1.90
CA THR A 114 3.53 -3.37 2.33
C THR A 114 3.29 -1.95 1.83
N PHE A 115 4.30 -1.07 1.89
CA PHE A 115 4.22 0.30 1.37
C PHE A 115 3.96 0.34 -0.14
N ALA A 116 4.66 -0.48 -0.91
CA ALA A 116 4.41 -0.60 -2.36
C ALA A 116 2.99 -1.10 -2.64
N CYS A 117 2.52 -2.07 -1.86
CA CYS A 117 1.15 -2.60 -1.97
C CYS A 117 0.08 -1.56 -1.62
N ILE A 118 0.30 -0.71 -0.61
CA ILE A 118 -0.59 0.44 -0.32
C ILE A 118 -0.69 1.37 -1.53
N GLY A 119 0.44 1.67 -2.18
CA GLY A 119 0.47 2.47 -3.39
C GLY A 119 -0.37 1.85 -4.52
N LEU A 120 -0.27 0.53 -4.70
CA LEU A 120 -1.07 -0.20 -5.69
C LEU A 120 -2.57 -0.21 -5.35
N HIS A 121 -2.95 -0.45 -4.09
CA HIS A 121 -4.35 -0.41 -3.65
C HIS A 121 -4.94 0.99 -3.80
N GLY A 122 -4.16 2.03 -3.47
CA GLY A 122 -4.57 3.43 -3.67
C GLY A 122 -4.72 3.77 -5.15
N PHE A 123 -3.79 3.30 -6.00
CA PHE A 123 -3.90 3.47 -7.45
C PHE A 123 -5.15 2.78 -8.01
N TYR A 124 -5.37 1.52 -7.63
CA TYR A 124 -6.56 0.76 -8.03
C TYR A 124 -7.83 1.49 -7.60
N TRP A 125 -7.92 1.90 -6.34
CA TRP A 125 -9.11 2.60 -5.82
C TRP A 125 -9.43 3.90 -6.55
N LEU A 126 -8.43 4.76 -6.73
CA LEU A 126 -8.62 6.06 -7.38
C LEU A 126 -8.97 5.94 -8.87
N ASN A 127 -8.54 4.87 -9.53
CA ASN A 127 -8.67 4.72 -10.99
C ASN A 127 -9.71 3.69 -11.42
N PHE A 128 -10.22 2.84 -10.52
CA PHE A 128 -11.10 1.72 -10.85
C PHE A 128 -12.28 2.16 -11.71
N LYS A 129 -13.09 3.10 -11.21
CA LYS A 129 -14.30 3.56 -11.90
C LYS A 129 -14.00 4.17 -13.27
N ARG A 130 -12.94 4.97 -13.36
CA ARG A 130 -12.53 5.66 -14.58
C ARG A 130 -12.05 4.67 -15.65
N ASN A 131 -11.18 3.73 -15.26
CA ASN A 131 -10.66 2.72 -16.18
C ASN A 131 -11.75 1.75 -16.63
N LEU A 132 -12.65 1.37 -15.72
CA LEU A 132 -13.80 0.53 -16.04
C LEU A 132 -14.75 1.24 -17.02
N ALA A 133 -15.10 2.51 -16.76
CA ALA A 133 -15.92 3.31 -17.68
C ALA A 133 -15.30 3.37 -19.08
N HIS A 134 -13.98 3.59 -19.17
CA HIS A 134 -13.28 3.61 -20.45
C HIS A 134 -13.34 2.26 -21.19
N GLY A 135 -13.06 1.15 -20.49
CA GLY A 135 -13.16 -0.18 -21.09
C GLY A 135 -14.57 -0.54 -21.54
N MET A 136 -15.59 -0.15 -20.77
CA MET A 136 -16.98 -0.33 -21.15
C MET A 136 -17.37 0.51 -22.37
N PHE A 137 -16.96 1.79 -22.44
CA PHE A 137 -17.18 2.60 -23.64
C PHE A 137 -16.52 2.00 -24.87
N GLU A 138 -15.30 1.51 -24.73
CA GLU A 138 -14.60 0.84 -25.82
C GLU A 138 -15.31 -0.45 -26.26
N ALA A 139 -15.83 -1.23 -25.32
CA ALA A 139 -16.64 -2.42 -25.59
C ALA A 139 -17.92 -2.07 -26.36
N MET A 140 -18.64 -1.04 -25.92
CA MET A 140 -19.84 -0.52 -26.60
C MET A 140 -19.50 0.01 -28.00
N ALA A 141 -18.40 0.75 -28.17
CA ALA A 141 -17.94 1.27 -29.46
C ALA A 141 -17.62 0.17 -30.48
N LYS A 142 -17.06 -0.94 -29.99
CA LYS A 142 -16.56 -2.05 -30.80
C LYS A 142 -17.55 -3.21 -30.87
N ALA A 143 -18.85 -2.97 -30.62
CA ALA A 143 -19.92 -3.97 -30.66
C ALA A 143 -19.85 -4.91 -31.87
N ASN A 144 -19.54 -4.37 -33.06
CA ASN A 144 -19.47 -5.13 -34.31
C ASN A 144 -18.05 -5.62 -34.69
N LYS A 145 -17.02 -5.27 -33.91
CA LYS A 145 -15.60 -5.50 -34.23
C LYS A 145 -14.87 -6.40 -33.24
N SER A 146 -15.29 -6.47 -31.98
CA SER A 146 -14.64 -7.29 -30.96
C SER A 146 -15.68 -8.08 -30.17
N THR A 147 -15.89 -9.33 -30.55
CA THR A 147 -16.84 -10.23 -29.87
C THR A 147 -16.43 -10.52 -28.43
N GLU A 148 -15.13 -10.55 -28.12
CA GLU A 148 -14.60 -10.85 -26.79
C GLU A 148 -14.86 -9.71 -25.79
N LEU A 149 -14.54 -8.46 -26.14
CA LEU A 149 -14.74 -7.32 -25.24
C LEU A 149 -16.23 -7.07 -24.96
N VAL A 150 -17.07 -7.30 -25.95
CA VAL A 150 -18.53 -7.23 -25.84
C VAL A 150 -19.08 -8.35 -24.96
N SER A 151 -18.54 -9.56 -25.08
CA SER A 151 -18.90 -10.68 -24.19
C SER A 151 -18.66 -10.31 -22.73
N HIS A 152 -17.50 -9.74 -22.40
CA HIS A 152 -17.19 -9.33 -21.04
C HIS A 152 -18.13 -8.23 -20.50
N LEU A 153 -18.53 -7.29 -21.36
CA LEU A 153 -19.54 -6.30 -21.01
C LEU A 153 -20.90 -6.95 -20.71
N HIS A 154 -21.34 -7.91 -21.53
CA HIS A 154 -22.59 -8.63 -21.32
C HIS A 154 -22.55 -9.45 -20.02
N ASP A 155 -21.45 -10.15 -19.74
CA ASP A 155 -21.27 -10.90 -18.50
C ASP A 155 -21.42 -10.00 -17.28
N ILE A 156 -20.80 -8.82 -17.29
CA ILE A 156 -20.95 -7.83 -16.21
C ILE A 156 -22.40 -7.37 -16.05
N GLN A 157 -23.09 -7.06 -17.14
CA GLN A 157 -24.46 -6.55 -17.10
C GLN A 157 -25.42 -7.58 -16.49
N MET A 158 -25.23 -8.86 -16.83
CA MET A 158 -26.01 -9.96 -16.27
C MET A 158 -25.64 -10.22 -14.80
N ASP A 159 -24.36 -10.43 -14.49
CA ASP A 159 -23.90 -10.84 -13.16
C ASP A 159 -24.16 -9.77 -12.09
N TYR A 160 -24.12 -8.49 -12.48
CA TYR A 160 -24.27 -7.35 -11.58
C TYR A 160 -25.61 -6.63 -11.74
N THR A 161 -26.53 -7.17 -12.55
CA THR A 161 -27.89 -6.62 -12.74
C THR A 161 -27.87 -5.12 -13.03
N CYS A 162 -27.06 -4.73 -14.00
CA CYS A 162 -26.77 -3.35 -14.35
C CYS A 162 -26.83 -3.16 -15.87
N CYS A 163 -26.97 -1.92 -16.33
CA CYS A 163 -26.93 -1.62 -17.76
C CYS A 163 -26.14 -0.35 -18.04
N GLY A 164 -25.36 -0.37 -19.12
CA GLY A 164 -24.53 0.75 -19.53
C GLY A 164 -23.49 1.16 -18.49
N VAL A 165 -22.75 2.22 -18.80
CA VAL A 165 -21.74 2.83 -17.93
C VAL A 165 -22.43 3.58 -16.78
N THR A 166 -23.33 4.50 -17.11
CA THR A 166 -24.09 5.34 -16.18
C THR A 166 -25.53 4.86 -15.98
N GLY A 167 -26.08 4.16 -16.97
CA GLY A 167 -27.40 3.55 -16.92
C GLY A 167 -27.86 3.11 -18.31
N ILE A 168 -29.12 2.67 -18.41
CA ILE A 168 -29.75 2.31 -19.69
C ILE A 168 -29.76 3.47 -20.69
N SER A 169 -29.76 4.72 -20.20
CA SER A 169 -29.74 5.95 -20.99
C SER A 169 -28.62 5.98 -22.03
N ASP A 170 -27.50 5.34 -21.71
CA ASP A 170 -26.30 5.27 -22.55
C ASP A 170 -26.56 4.63 -23.93
N TYR A 171 -27.59 3.79 -24.03
CA TYR A 171 -27.99 3.13 -25.27
C TYR A 171 -29.02 3.91 -26.08
N PHE A 172 -29.52 5.06 -25.63
CA PHE A 172 -30.42 5.90 -26.45
C PHE A 172 -29.67 7.07 -27.07
N ASN A 173 -28.69 7.63 -26.35
CA ASN A 173 -27.91 8.76 -26.85
C ASN A 173 -26.43 8.63 -26.46
N ALA A 174 -25.70 7.84 -27.24
CA ALA A 174 -24.29 7.56 -26.99
C ALA A 174 -23.41 8.83 -27.06
N SER A 175 -23.75 9.80 -27.91
CA SER A 175 -23.00 11.07 -28.04
C SER A 175 -23.08 11.98 -26.81
N GLU A 176 -24.13 11.84 -26.00
CA GLU A 176 -24.33 12.66 -24.79
C GLU A 176 -23.76 12.04 -23.52
N ILE A 177 -23.22 10.82 -23.59
CA ILE A 177 -22.66 10.19 -22.40
C ILE A 177 -21.46 10.99 -21.92
N ASN A 178 -21.52 11.45 -20.67
CA ASN A 178 -20.44 12.18 -20.04
C ASN A 178 -20.06 11.49 -18.72
N TYR A 179 -18.90 10.84 -18.71
CA TYR A 179 -18.30 10.32 -17.49
C TYR A 179 -17.07 11.16 -17.13
N PRO A 180 -16.96 11.68 -15.89
CA PRO A 180 -15.88 12.58 -15.52
C PRO A 180 -14.48 12.05 -15.85
N ASN A 181 -13.70 12.83 -16.59
CA ASN A 181 -12.33 12.51 -17.01
C ASN A 181 -12.19 11.24 -17.87
N VAL A 182 -13.23 10.89 -18.64
CA VAL A 182 -13.19 9.83 -19.66
C VAL A 182 -13.69 10.41 -20.96
N ASP A 183 -12.84 10.36 -21.99
CA ASP A 183 -13.24 10.81 -23.32
C ASP A 183 -14.32 9.86 -23.86
N ASN A 184 -15.43 10.44 -24.32
CA ASN A 184 -16.50 9.69 -24.95
C ASN A 184 -16.08 9.37 -26.41
N PRO A 185 -15.85 8.09 -26.77
CA PRO A 185 -15.42 7.73 -28.12
C PRO A 185 -16.52 7.95 -29.18
N PHE A 186 -17.74 8.31 -28.80
CA PHE A 186 -18.92 8.45 -29.66
C PHE A 186 -19.11 9.86 -30.24
N VAL A 187 -18.30 10.84 -29.83
CA VAL A 187 -18.40 12.23 -30.31
C VAL A 187 -17.90 12.36 -31.76
N ASP A 188 -16.93 11.53 -32.17
CA ASP A 188 -16.24 11.65 -33.47
C ASP A 188 -16.25 10.35 -34.32
N SER A 189 -16.97 9.30 -33.89
CA SER A 189 -16.94 7.99 -34.59
C SER A 189 -18.32 7.47 -34.98
N ASP A 190 -18.43 6.98 -36.23
CA ASP A 190 -19.58 6.21 -36.70
C ASP A 190 -19.73 4.96 -35.84
N TRP A 191 -20.71 4.99 -34.93
CA TRP A 191 -21.02 3.87 -34.06
C TRP A 191 -21.53 2.71 -34.89
N THR A 192 -20.69 1.70 -35.11
CA THR A 192 -21.02 0.62 -36.05
C THR A 192 -22.26 -0.19 -35.64
N GLY A 193 -22.66 -0.19 -34.36
CA GLY A 193 -23.83 -0.89 -33.83
C GLY A 193 -25.11 -0.05 -33.71
N CYS A 194 -25.12 1.18 -34.25
CA CYS A 194 -26.24 2.11 -34.14
C CYS A 194 -26.75 2.31 -35.56
N ASP A 195 -28.04 2.10 -35.81
CA ASP A 195 -28.63 2.44 -37.10
C ASP A 195 -29.41 3.75 -36.93
N SER A 196 -29.10 4.74 -37.77
CA SER A 196 -29.85 6.01 -37.83
C SER A 196 -29.92 6.77 -36.49
N GLY A 197 -28.86 6.70 -35.67
CA GLY A 197 -28.77 7.38 -34.37
C GLY A 197 -29.36 6.60 -33.18
N TYR A 198 -29.90 5.40 -33.39
CA TYR A 198 -30.47 4.56 -32.34
C TYR A 198 -29.70 3.27 -32.17
N CYS A 199 -29.39 2.97 -30.91
CA CYS A 199 -28.45 1.96 -30.53
C CYS A 199 -29.21 0.79 -29.88
N TYR A 200 -28.83 -0.45 -30.21
CA TYR A 200 -29.49 -1.63 -29.64
C TYR A 200 -29.15 -1.78 -28.16
N ILE A 201 -30.18 -1.98 -27.33
CA ILE A 201 -29.98 -2.36 -25.94
C ILE A 201 -29.70 -3.86 -25.91
N PRO A 202 -28.56 -4.32 -25.37
CA PRO A 202 -28.25 -5.74 -25.35
C PRO A 202 -29.17 -6.49 -24.38
N PHE A 203 -29.46 -7.76 -24.70
CA PHE A 203 -30.29 -8.62 -23.84
C PHE A 203 -29.70 -8.81 -22.43
N SER A 204 -28.39 -8.63 -22.26
CA SER A 204 -27.73 -8.66 -20.95
C SER A 204 -28.19 -7.57 -20.00
N CYS A 205 -28.84 -6.50 -20.50
CA CYS A 205 -29.46 -5.46 -19.69
C CYS A 205 -30.91 -5.78 -19.24
N CYS A 206 -31.52 -6.83 -19.79
CA CYS A 206 -32.90 -7.20 -19.48
C CYS A 206 -33.01 -7.71 -18.04
N ARG A 207 -34.11 -7.37 -17.38
CA ARG A 207 -34.45 -7.99 -16.09
C ARG A 207 -34.87 -9.44 -16.31
N ALA A 208 -34.36 -10.35 -15.48
CA ALA A 208 -34.65 -11.78 -15.58
C ALA A 208 -36.15 -12.14 -15.47
N GLU A 209 -36.95 -11.26 -14.86
CA GLU A 209 -38.39 -11.45 -14.63
C GLU A 209 -39.26 -11.06 -15.84
N VAL A 210 -38.67 -10.48 -16.89
CA VAL A 210 -39.40 -9.92 -18.04
C VAL A 210 -39.18 -10.77 -19.29
N TYR A 211 -40.21 -11.52 -19.69
CA TYR A 211 -40.16 -12.43 -20.84
C TYR A 211 -40.20 -11.73 -22.21
N ASP A 212 -40.72 -10.50 -22.26
CA ASP A 212 -40.94 -9.75 -23.51
C ASP A 212 -39.82 -8.73 -23.82
N CYS A 213 -38.69 -8.82 -23.12
CA CYS A 213 -37.58 -7.89 -23.33
C CYS A 213 -37.06 -7.95 -24.78
N THR A 214 -36.87 -6.79 -25.42
CA THR A 214 -36.51 -6.71 -26.85
C THR A 214 -35.38 -5.71 -27.10
N PRO A 215 -34.31 -6.05 -27.84
CA PRO A 215 -33.19 -5.12 -28.07
C PRO A 215 -33.60 -3.88 -28.89
N TRP A 216 -34.80 -3.89 -29.45
CA TRP A 216 -35.40 -2.82 -30.25
C TRP A 216 -36.21 -1.80 -29.44
N ALA A 217 -36.31 -1.95 -28.12
CA ALA A 217 -37.15 -1.05 -27.31
C ALA A 217 -36.81 0.44 -27.52
N ALA A 218 -35.51 0.78 -27.63
CA ALA A 218 -35.04 2.12 -27.98
C ALA A 218 -35.58 2.64 -29.32
N VAL A 219 -35.48 1.80 -30.36
CA VAL A 219 -35.95 2.14 -31.70
C VAL A 219 -37.48 2.26 -31.73
N LEU A 220 -38.18 1.34 -31.07
CA LEU A 220 -39.65 1.34 -31.00
C LEU A 220 -40.19 2.56 -30.26
N ARG A 221 -39.49 3.00 -29.21
CA ARG A 221 -39.80 4.24 -28.50
C ARG A 221 -39.54 5.46 -29.37
N ASP A 222 -38.29 5.72 -29.74
CA ASP A 222 -37.90 7.03 -30.27
C ASP A 222 -38.28 7.25 -31.74
N LYS A 223 -38.29 6.18 -32.55
CA LYS A 223 -38.61 6.29 -34.00
C LYS A 223 -40.09 6.12 -34.28
N TYR A 224 -40.77 5.26 -33.52
CA TYR A 224 -42.15 4.86 -33.82
C TYR A 224 -43.16 5.27 -32.75
N ASN A 225 -42.74 5.80 -31.59
CA ASN A 225 -43.60 6.13 -30.45
C ASN A 225 -44.54 4.96 -30.06
N LEU A 226 -44.07 3.72 -30.19
CA LEU A 226 -44.86 2.51 -29.94
C LEU A 226 -44.74 1.99 -28.51
N VAL A 227 -43.82 2.56 -27.73
CA VAL A 227 -43.44 2.10 -26.40
C VAL A 227 -43.37 3.31 -25.48
N GLU A 228 -44.06 3.27 -24.34
CA GLU A 228 -43.99 4.33 -23.32
C GLU A 228 -42.67 4.24 -22.52
N ASP A 229 -42.23 5.36 -21.93
CA ASP A 229 -41.02 5.39 -21.09
C ASP A 229 -41.12 4.43 -19.89
N SER A 230 -42.31 4.33 -19.30
CA SER A 230 -42.65 3.38 -18.22
C SER A 230 -42.32 1.93 -18.59
N TYR A 231 -42.54 1.56 -19.85
CA TYR A 231 -42.28 0.22 -20.35
C TYR A 231 -40.78 -0.08 -20.43
N VAL A 232 -39.98 0.88 -20.91
CA VAL A 232 -38.51 0.74 -20.91
C VAL A 232 -37.97 0.61 -19.48
N ASP A 233 -38.55 1.37 -18.55
CA ASP A 233 -38.12 1.35 -17.16
C ASP A 233 -38.39 0.02 -16.45
N GLU A 234 -39.47 -0.67 -16.82
CA GLU A 234 -39.83 -1.98 -16.31
C GLU A 234 -38.98 -3.11 -16.90
N MET A 235 -38.57 -3.01 -18.17
CA MET A 235 -37.84 -4.08 -18.87
C MET A 235 -36.36 -4.18 -18.53
N TYR A 236 -35.69 -3.05 -18.25
CA TYR A 236 -34.23 -3.01 -18.14
C TYR A 236 -33.72 -2.65 -16.75
N HIS A 237 -32.49 -3.07 -16.47
CA HIS A 237 -31.73 -2.58 -15.33
C HIS A 237 -31.39 -1.10 -15.51
N GLN A 238 -31.84 -0.28 -14.57
CA GLN A 238 -31.64 1.18 -14.61
C GLN A 238 -30.27 1.60 -14.09
N ALA A 239 -29.68 0.82 -13.19
CA ALA A 239 -28.42 1.16 -12.55
C ALA A 239 -27.23 1.01 -13.50
N GLY A 240 -26.39 2.06 -13.59
CA GLY A 240 -25.13 2.01 -14.33
C GLY A 240 -24.12 1.06 -13.70
N CYS A 241 -23.48 0.24 -14.53
CA CYS A 241 -22.55 -0.79 -14.06
C CYS A 241 -21.34 -0.22 -13.33
N VAL A 242 -20.84 0.96 -13.73
CA VAL A 242 -19.69 1.58 -13.03
C VAL A 242 -20.04 1.96 -11.60
N SER A 243 -21.28 2.37 -11.35
CA SER A 243 -21.73 2.69 -9.99
C SER A 243 -21.85 1.44 -9.14
N VAL A 244 -22.50 0.39 -9.67
CA VAL A 244 -22.70 -0.90 -8.99
C VAL A 244 -21.36 -1.56 -8.69
N LEU A 245 -20.51 -1.76 -9.71
CA LEU A 245 -19.19 -2.35 -9.55
C LEU A 245 -18.27 -1.49 -8.68
N GLY A 246 -18.35 -0.16 -8.81
CA GLY A 246 -17.56 0.76 -8.02
C GLY A 246 -17.95 0.80 -6.54
N THR A 247 -19.09 0.27 -6.13
CA THR A 247 -19.39 0.07 -4.70
C THR A 247 -18.88 -1.26 -4.18
N ARG A 248 -18.87 -2.30 -5.01
CA ARG A 248 -18.45 -3.66 -4.63
C ARG A 248 -16.94 -3.88 -4.72
N HIS A 249 -16.27 -3.28 -5.70
CA HIS A 249 -14.90 -3.60 -6.10
C HIS A 249 -13.96 -2.39 -6.12
N SER A 250 -14.29 -1.28 -5.44
CA SER A 250 -13.48 -0.06 -5.50
C SER A 250 -12.13 -0.14 -4.78
N GLY A 251 -11.75 -1.22 -4.12
CA GLY A 251 -10.42 -1.30 -3.49
C GLY A 251 -10.22 -0.46 -2.22
N LEU A 252 -11.21 0.34 -1.79
CA LEU A 252 -11.08 1.25 -0.64
C LEU A 252 -10.82 0.49 0.67
N ALA A 253 -11.51 -0.63 0.88
CA ALA A 253 -11.31 -1.45 2.06
C ALA A 253 -9.88 -2.00 2.11
N GLN A 254 -9.36 -2.52 0.99
CA GLN A 254 -7.99 -2.99 0.85
C GLN A 254 -6.97 -1.88 1.13
N PHE A 255 -7.23 -0.67 0.63
CA PHE A 255 -6.35 0.48 0.89
C PHE A 255 -6.29 0.83 2.38
N ILE A 256 -7.44 0.89 3.06
CA ILE A 256 -7.51 1.20 4.50
C ILE A 256 -6.84 0.09 5.32
N ILE A 257 -7.17 -1.18 5.06
CA ILE A 257 -6.63 -2.32 5.81
C ILE A 257 -5.11 -2.39 5.65
N SER A 258 -4.58 -2.25 4.43
CA SER A 258 -3.13 -2.20 4.19
C SER A 258 -2.47 -1.02 4.90
N GLY A 259 -3.12 0.14 4.95
CA GLY A 259 -2.66 1.31 5.71
C GLY A 259 -2.56 1.04 7.22
N CYS A 260 -3.59 0.44 7.82
CA CYS A 260 -3.56 0.03 9.23
C CYS A 260 -2.47 -1.02 9.51
N LEU A 261 -2.31 -2.00 8.60
CA LEU A 261 -1.29 -3.03 8.69
C LEU A 261 0.12 -2.42 8.69
N PHE A 262 0.37 -1.43 7.82
CA PHE A 262 1.64 -0.71 7.77
C PHE A 262 1.95 0.03 9.07
N LEU A 263 0.97 0.72 9.66
CA LEU A 263 1.15 1.39 10.96
C LEU A 263 1.48 0.39 12.07
N LEU A 264 0.82 -0.78 12.07
CA LEU A 264 1.11 -1.85 13.02
C LEU A 264 2.53 -2.40 12.85
N GLN A 265 2.98 -2.60 11.61
CA GLN A 265 4.36 -3.03 11.32
C GLN A 265 5.39 -2.01 11.81
N LEU A 266 5.15 -0.71 11.63
CA LEU A 266 6.03 0.35 12.15
C LEU A 266 6.12 0.32 13.68
N ALA A 267 4.99 0.10 14.36
CA ALA A 267 4.98 -0.02 15.81
C ALA A 267 5.81 -1.24 16.26
N ILE A 268 5.64 -2.40 15.61
CA ILE A 268 6.40 -3.61 15.92
C ILE A 268 7.89 -3.40 15.65
N LEU A 269 8.26 -2.78 14.52
CA LEU A 269 9.65 -2.45 14.22
C LEU A 269 10.27 -1.58 15.31
N ALA A 270 9.54 -0.58 15.80
CA ALA A 270 10.01 0.29 16.87
C ALA A 270 10.29 -0.49 18.16
N LEU A 271 9.40 -1.42 18.54
CA LEU A 271 9.61 -2.28 19.71
C LEU A 271 10.83 -3.19 19.52
N THR A 272 10.96 -3.84 18.36
CA THR A 272 12.09 -4.72 18.05
C THR A 272 13.42 -3.94 18.05
N MET A 273 13.44 -2.71 17.54
CA MET A 273 14.62 -1.83 17.58
C MET A 273 15.02 -1.45 19.01
N LEU A 274 14.06 -1.14 19.89
CA LEU A 274 14.35 -0.84 21.30
C LEU A 274 15.00 -2.05 21.99
N VAL A 275 14.47 -3.24 21.77
CA VAL A 275 15.07 -4.48 22.31
C VAL A 275 16.45 -4.70 21.70
N SER A 276 16.59 -4.61 20.37
CA SER A 276 17.86 -4.82 19.66
C SER A 276 18.99 -3.92 20.17
N THR A 277 18.69 -2.64 20.39
CA THR A 277 19.70 -1.67 20.83
C THR A 277 20.09 -1.89 22.29
N SER A 278 19.11 -2.24 23.13
CA SER A 278 19.39 -2.59 24.54
C SER A 278 20.27 -3.84 24.66
N THR A 279 20.00 -4.89 23.89
CA THR A 279 20.79 -6.12 23.91
C THR A 279 22.18 -5.92 23.34
N PHE A 280 22.30 -5.08 22.30
CA PHE A 280 23.60 -4.66 21.76
C PHE A 280 24.46 -3.95 22.81
N VAL A 281 23.87 -3.05 23.61
CA VAL A 281 24.60 -2.35 24.69
C VAL A 281 25.06 -3.35 25.75
N LEU A 282 24.18 -4.27 26.20
CA LEU A 282 24.56 -5.31 27.17
C LEU A 282 25.74 -6.15 26.68
N GLU A 283 25.67 -6.62 25.43
CA GLU A 283 26.73 -7.44 24.83
C GLU A 283 28.05 -6.67 24.72
N LYS A 284 28.02 -5.40 24.29
CA LYS A 284 29.22 -4.60 24.12
C LYS A 284 29.88 -4.19 25.43
N VAL A 285 29.08 -3.97 26.47
CA VAL A 285 29.60 -3.57 27.78
C VAL A 285 29.98 -4.79 28.62
N GLY A 286 29.49 -5.98 28.29
CA GLY A 286 29.71 -7.18 29.08
C GLY A 286 28.99 -7.14 30.43
N ALA A 287 27.88 -6.39 30.51
CA ALA A 287 27.08 -6.24 31.71
C ALA A 287 26.19 -7.48 31.96
N GLU A 288 25.77 -7.68 33.22
CA GLU A 288 24.80 -8.71 33.57
C GLU A 288 23.41 -8.42 32.98
N GLU A 289 22.60 -9.46 32.79
CA GLU A 289 21.30 -9.32 32.13
C GLU A 289 20.28 -8.52 32.93
N ASP A 290 20.48 -8.36 34.24
CA ASP A 290 19.56 -7.61 35.11
C ASP A 290 19.84 -6.11 35.11
N CYS A 291 20.94 -5.67 34.49
CA CYS A 291 21.31 -4.26 34.43
C CYS A 291 20.31 -3.43 33.62
N ILE A 292 20.12 -2.18 34.06
CA ILE A 292 19.35 -1.16 33.36
C ILE A 292 20.25 -0.54 32.29
N VAL A 293 19.84 -0.63 31.03
CA VAL A 293 20.62 -0.11 29.90
C VAL A 293 19.82 0.83 29.02
N PRO A 294 20.47 1.82 28.38
CA PRO A 294 19.82 2.68 27.40
C PRO A 294 19.42 1.94 26.13
N SER A 295 18.33 2.37 25.51
CA SER A 295 17.79 1.87 24.24
C SER A 295 17.26 3.00 23.36
N TRP A 296 17.19 2.76 22.05
CA TRP A 296 16.74 3.72 21.04
C TRP A 296 16.17 3.04 19.77
N ILE A 297 15.37 3.75 18.98
CA ILE A 297 14.66 3.17 17.81
C ILE A 297 15.45 3.26 16.49
N LEU A 298 16.31 4.27 16.31
CA LEU A 298 17.01 4.50 15.03
C LEU A 298 18.53 4.45 15.20
N PRO A 299 19.27 3.71 14.34
CA PRO A 299 20.71 3.90 14.23
C PRO A 299 20.96 5.30 13.68
N ILE A 300 21.32 6.22 14.56
CA ILE A 300 21.63 7.59 14.18
C ILE A 300 22.88 7.52 13.29
N LEU A 301 22.86 8.16 12.12
CA LEU A 301 24.01 8.43 11.21
C LEU A 301 25.15 9.25 11.88
N SER A 302 25.38 9.09 13.17
CA SER A 302 26.28 9.90 14.00
C SER A 302 27.11 9.02 14.94
N SER A 303 28.16 9.59 15.53
CA SER A 303 28.96 8.99 16.61
C SER A 303 28.16 8.63 17.87
N THR A 304 26.90 9.08 17.99
CA THR A 304 26.10 8.99 19.22
C THR A 304 25.96 7.57 19.79
N PRO A 305 25.70 6.49 19.02
CA PRO A 305 25.63 5.14 19.58
C PRO A 305 26.92 4.70 20.28
N ASN A 306 28.08 5.02 19.70
CA ASN A 306 29.37 4.71 20.31
C ASN A 306 29.59 5.52 21.59
N VAL A 307 29.19 6.79 21.61
CA VAL A 307 29.26 7.63 22.83
C VAL A 307 28.37 7.07 23.94
N VAL A 308 27.16 6.60 23.60
CA VAL A 308 26.24 5.97 24.56
C VAL A 308 26.84 4.68 25.12
N VAL A 309 27.35 3.80 24.26
CA VAL A 309 27.99 2.54 24.68
C VAL A 309 29.21 2.81 25.55
N GLU A 310 30.10 3.73 25.14
CA GLU A 310 31.31 4.08 25.89
C GLU A 310 30.98 4.71 27.24
N HIS A 311 29.97 5.59 27.30
CA HIS A 311 29.52 6.17 28.56
C HIS A 311 28.95 5.10 29.50
N THR A 312 28.11 4.21 28.96
CA THR A 312 27.50 3.10 29.71
C THR A 312 28.58 2.16 30.26
N TYR A 313 29.59 1.83 29.44
CA TYR A 313 30.76 1.05 29.87
C TYR A 313 31.49 1.69 31.05
N ARG A 314 31.74 3.01 31.00
CA ARG A 314 32.41 3.73 32.10
C ARG A 314 31.58 3.74 33.38
N CYS A 315 30.26 3.92 33.29
CA CYS A 315 29.38 3.88 34.46
C CYS A 315 29.50 2.52 35.18
N PHE A 316 29.30 1.43 34.44
CA PHE A 316 29.37 0.09 35.02
C PHE A 316 30.76 -0.28 35.50
N ALA A 317 31.84 0.12 34.81
CA ALA A 317 33.20 -0.09 35.28
C ALA A 317 33.50 0.62 36.61
N THR A 318 32.75 1.67 36.95
CA THR A 318 32.86 2.40 38.23
C THR A 318 31.86 1.92 39.29
N GLY A 319 31.08 0.88 39.01
CA GLY A 319 30.04 0.37 39.92
C GLY A 319 28.81 1.29 40.03
N ASN A 320 28.66 2.25 39.12
CA ASN A 320 27.53 3.18 39.09
C ASN A 320 26.50 2.75 38.04
N ASP A 321 25.22 2.97 38.34
CA ASP A 321 24.15 2.85 37.35
C ASP A 321 24.26 3.90 36.24
N PHE A 322 23.53 3.66 35.16
CA PHE A 322 23.47 4.60 34.04
C PHE A 322 22.81 5.94 34.46
N ASP A 323 23.53 7.04 34.26
CA ASP A 323 23.01 8.40 34.50
C ASP A 323 22.73 9.16 33.19
N ARG A 324 21.45 9.49 32.99
CA ARG A 324 20.98 10.23 31.81
C ARG A 324 21.50 11.66 31.77
N GLU A 325 21.71 12.32 32.90
CA GLU A 325 22.17 13.71 32.94
C GLU A 325 23.62 13.80 32.50
N THR A 326 24.48 12.92 33.02
CA THR A 326 25.89 12.84 32.61
C THR A 326 26.04 12.45 31.15
N LEU A 327 25.21 11.52 30.63
CA LEU A 327 25.21 11.20 29.20
C LEU A 327 24.84 12.43 28.36
N THR A 328 23.81 13.18 28.77
CA THR A 328 23.36 14.36 28.02
C THR A 328 24.48 15.39 27.91
N LYS A 329 25.23 15.61 29.00
CA LYS A 329 26.44 16.45 29.02
C LYS A 329 27.56 15.88 28.14
N ALA A 330 27.74 14.56 28.09
CA ALA A 330 28.74 13.91 27.25
C ALA A 330 28.41 14.04 25.74
N VAL A 331 27.16 13.77 25.35
CA VAL A 331 26.68 13.91 23.97
C VAL A 331 26.73 15.35 23.49
N PHE A 332 26.40 16.32 24.35
CA PHE A 332 26.53 17.74 24.03
C PHE A 332 27.98 18.13 23.76
N ARG A 333 28.92 17.71 24.62
CA ARG A 333 30.36 17.94 24.43
C ARG A 333 30.89 17.32 23.14
N ASP A 334 30.46 16.11 22.79
CA ASP A 334 30.89 15.46 21.54
C ASP A 334 30.38 16.22 20.30
N ARG A 335 29.11 16.66 20.32
CA ARG A 335 28.55 17.50 19.24
C ARG A 335 29.27 18.83 19.10
N GLU A 336 29.66 19.45 20.20
CA GLU A 336 30.40 20.70 20.19
C GLU A 336 31.80 20.52 19.60
N ARG A 337 32.51 19.44 19.96
CA ARG A 337 33.80 19.06 19.35
C ARG A 337 33.67 18.80 17.85
N LEU A 338 32.63 18.09 17.42
CA LEU A 338 32.34 17.86 16.01
C LEU A 338 32.12 19.18 15.26
N ARG A 339 31.30 20.09 15.80
CA ARG A 339 31.08 21.42 15.21
C ARG A 339 32.39 22.20 15.10
N GLN A 340 33.21 22.24 16.15
CA GLN A 340 34.51 22.92 16.13
C GLN A 340 35.44 22.36 15.05
N ARG A 341 35.51 21.03 14.90
CA ARG A 341 36.29 20.37 13.84
C ARG A 341 35.78 20.73 12.44
N THR A 342 34.47 20.70 12.21
CA THR A 342 33.87 21.08 10.93
C THR A 342 34.15 22.54 10.59
N THR A 343 34.03 23.45 11.55
CA THR A 343 34.37 24.87 11.37
C THR A 343 35.85 25.05 11.04
N MET A 344 36.76 24.38 11.74
CA MET A 344 38.19 24.40 11.43
C MET A 344 38.48 23.88 10.02
N LEU A 345 37.88 22.77 9.61
CA LEU A 345 38.05 22.23 8.25
C LEU A 345 37.54 23.19 7.17
N HIS A 346 36.41 23.85 7.39
CA HIS A 346 35.92 24.89 6.48
C HIS A 346 36.86 26.11 6.41
N GLN A 347 37.41 26.54 7.55
CA GLN A 347 38.40 27.63 7.58
C GLN A 347 39.69 27.25 6.83
N MET A 348 40.20 26.02 7.01
CA MET A 348 41.36 25.52 6.28
C MET A 348 41.11 25.47 4.76
N ARG A 349 39.94 24.97 4.33
CA ARG A 349 39.55 24.97 2.91
C ARG A 349 39.46 26.38 2.32
N ARG A 350 38.91 27.35 3.05
CA ARG A 350 38.84 28.77 2.63
C ARG A 350 40.23 29.41 2.50
N LYS A 351 41.14 29.11 3.43
CA LYS A 351 42.53 29.57 3.33
C LYS A 351 43.22 28.99 2.10
N GLN A 352 43.10 27.68 1.85
CA GLN A 352 43.68 27.03 0.68
C GLN A 352 43.15 27.59 -0.65
N THR A 353 41.86 27.90 -0.74
CA THR A 353 41.28 28.54 -1.93
C THR A 353 41.82 29.96 -2.11
N SER A 354 41.92 30.73 -1.03
CA SER A 354 42.50 32.09 -1.08
C SER A 354 43.96 32.09 -1.57
N TYR A 355 44.78 31.14 -1.09
CA TYR A 355 46.17 30.99 -1.56
C TYR A 355 46.24 30.63 -3.06
N LYS A 356 45.38 29.74 -3.55
CA LYS A 356 45.31 29.40 -4.98
C LYS A 356 44.92 30.60 -5.84
N THR A 357 43.96 31.41 -5.39
CA THR A 357 43.53 32.61 -6.14
C THR A 357 44.59 33.70 -6.18
N GLN A 358 45.36 33.90 -5.09
CA GLN A 358 46.47 34.86 -5.10
C GLN A 358 47.62 34.41 -6.00
N SER A 359 48.00 33.12 -5.96
CA SER A 359 49.04 32.55 -6.83
C SER A 359 48.68 32.61 -8.32
N SER A 360 47.38 32.61 -8.66
CA SER A 360 46.90 32.75 -10.05
C SER A 360 46.95 34.20 -10.57
N LYS A 361 47.04 35.21 -9.69
CA LYS A 361 47.11 36.63 -10.09
C LYS A 361 48.53 37.16 -10.15
N SER A 362 49.50 36.42 -9.60
CA SER A 362 50.93 36.78 -9.59
C SER A 362 51.73 36.21 -10.77
N ASN A 363 51.09 35.36 -11.58
CA ASN A 363 51.58 34.90 -12.88
C ASN A 363 50.76 35.59 -13.96
#